data_AF-A0AB39L3M0-F1
#
_entry.id   AF-A0AB39L3M0-F1
#
_cell.length_a   1.000
_cell.length_b   1.000
_cell.length_c   1.000
_cell.angle_alpha   90.00
_cell.angle_beta   90.00
_cell.angle_gamma   90.00
#
_symmetry.space_group_name_H-M   'P 1'
#
loop_
_entity.id
_entity.type
_entity.pdbx_description
1 polymer ?
#
loop_
_entity_poly.entity_id
_entity_poly.type
_entity_poly.pdbx_seq_one_letter_code
_entity_poly.pdbx_strand_id
1 'polypeptide(L)'
;MPILRSPRLLAALAACALVTGASAAPALADSGHTVTNTVTQHGTWTEYGDHDFCTGETINPTITGNSVMHVTYFPGGDEAWGTFTTEGTATFVQPSTQLDFSGRVTVWGNFNMNNRNSNSTFTANFKASAVDSAGVTHYETGHETFHIGFNAVDPGTPIVIVDKMNVTCS
;
A
#
# COMPACT_ATOMS: atom_id res chain seq x y z
N MET A 1 -22.94 -3.51 18.14
CA MET A 1 -21.49 -3.78 18.33
C MET A 1 -20.77 -3.12 17.16
N PRO A 2 -19.98 -2.05 17.38
CA PRO A 2 -19.30 -1.41 16.28
C PRO A 2 -18.18 -2.35 15.83
N ILE A 3 -18.30 -2.83 14.59
CA ILE A 3 -17.25 -3.55 13.89
C ILE A 3 -16.07 -2.58 13.83
N LEU A 4 -15.02 -2.90 14.57
CA LEU A 4 -13.75 -2.19 14.55
C LEU A 4 -13.23 -2.31 13.11
N ARG A 5 -13.49 -1.28 12.29
CA ARG A 5 -12.98 -1.17 10.93
C ARG A 5 -11.46 -1.12 11.06
N SER A 6 -10.79 -2.24 10.78
CA SER A 6 -9.34 -2.26 10.69
C SER A 6 -8.93 -1.21 9.63
N PRO A 7 -8.22 -0.13 10.00
CA PRO A 7 -7.84 0.93 9.07
C PRO A 7 -6.85 0.46 8.00
N ARG A 8 -6.35 -0.78 8.09
CA ARG A 8 -5.58 -1.47 7.04
C ARG A 8 -6.34 -1.58 5.71
N LEU A 9 -7.67 -1.49 5.73
CA LEU A 9 -8.47 -1.37 4.50
C LEU A 9 -8.21 -0.06 3.73
N LEU A 10 -7.79 1.03 4.39
CA LEU A 10 -7.54 2.30 3.70
C LEU A 10 -6.21 2.32 2.95
N ALA A 11 -5.18 1.61 3.42
CA ALA A 11 -3.90 1.50 2.70
C ALA A 11 -4.05 0.74 1.36
N ALA A 12 -4.89 -0.31 1.34
CA ALA A 12 -5.25 -1.01 0.10
C ALA A 12 -6.05 -0.13 -0.87
N LEU A 13 -6.84 0.84 -0.36
CA LEU A 13 -7.53 1.86 -1.18
C LEU A 13 -6.61 3.02 -1.61
N ALA A 14 -5.54 3.32 -0.85
CA ALA A 14 -4.59 4.37 -1.20
C ALA A 14 -3.75 4.01 -2.44
N ALA A 15 -3.52 2.72 -2.70
CA ALA A 15 -2.96 2.24 -3.96
C ALA A 15 -3.84 2.57 -5.19
N CYS A 16 -5.15 2.79 -5.00
CA CYS A 16 -6.05 3.26 -6.05
C CYS A 16 -6.09 4.80 -6.19
N ALA A 17 -5.63 5.56 -5.20
CA ALA A 17 -5.74 7.02 -5.18
C ALA A 17 -4.64 7.74 -6.00
N LEU A 18 -3.58 7.04 -6.41
CA LEU A 18 -2.50 7.59 -7.25
C LEU A 18 -2.89 7.80 -8.74
N VAL A 19 -4.15 7.55 -9.12
CA VAL A 19 -4.63 7.69 -10.51
C VAL A 19 -5.15 9.10 -10.85
N THR A 20 -5.05 10.09 -9.95
CA THR A 20 -5.61 11.44 -10.20
C THR A 20 -4.63 12.47 -10.79
N GLY A 21 -3.61 12.02 -11.53
CA GLY A 21 -2.59 12.90 -12.12
C GLY A 21 -2.45 12.76 -13.64
N ALA A 22 -3.32 13.44 -14.39
CA ALA A 22 -3.13 13.87 -15.78
C ALA A 22 -2.68 12.82 -16.82
N SER A 23 -3.66 12.18 -17.46
CA SER A 23 -3.62 12.04 -18.91
C SER A 23 -5.04 12.20 -19.45
N ALA A 24 -5.24 13.23 -20.27
CA ALA A 24 -6.45 13.36 -21.07
C ALA A 24 -6.56 12.09 -21.93
N ALA A 25 -7.49 11.20 -21.59
CA ALA A 25 -7.80 10.07 -22.43
C ALA A 25 -8.51 10.62 -23.69
N PRO A 26 -7.95 10.49 -24.90
CA PRO A 26 -8.79 10.56 -26.08
C PRO A 26 -9.81 9.44 -25.95
N ALA A 27 -11.08 9.74 -26.24
CA ALA A 27 -12.12 8.73 -26.40
C ALA A 27 -11.73 7.85 -27.60
N LEU A 28 -10.87 6.87 -27.36
CA LEU A 28 -10.52 5.85 -28.34
C LEU A 28 -11.65 4.83 -28.30
N ALA A 29 -12.23 4.58 -29.47
CA ALA A 29 -13.11 3.44 -29.68
C ALA A 29 -12.47 2.18 -29.08
N ASP A 30 -13.27 1.39 -28.37
CA ASP A 30 -12.87 0.12 -27.78
C ASP A 30 -12.27 -0.77 -28.87
N SER A 31 -10.96 -0.93 -28.84
CA SER A 31 -10.24 -1.75 -29.81
C SER A 31 -10.27 -3.23 -29.46
N GLY A 32 -10.84 -3.60 -28.30
CA GLY A 32 -10.75 -4.95 -27.74
C GLY A 32 -9.32 -5.35 -27.31
N HIS A 33 -8.35 -4.43 -27.39
CA HIS A 33 -6.98 -4.65 -26.98
C HIS A 33 -6.67 -3.98 -25.65
N THR A 34 -5.79 -4.59 -24.87
CA THR A 34 -5.31 -4.04 -23.60
C THR A 34 -4.29 -2.94 -23.82
N VAL A 35 -4.29 -1.95 -22.95
CA VAL A 35 -3.24 -0.93 -22.83
C VAL A 35 -2.47 -1.16 -21.54
N THR A 36 -1.14 -1.08 -21.61
CA THR A 36 -0.25 -1.14 -20.45
C THR A 36 0.47 0.18 -20.27
N ASN A 37 0.47 0.70 -19.05
CA ASN A 37 1.28 1.83 -18.61
C ASN A 37 2.24 1.39 -17.52
N THR A 38 3.45 1.96 -17.52
CA THR A 38 4.43 1.81 -16.44
C THR A 38 4.82 3.18 -15.93
N VAL A 39 4.67 3.38 -14.61
CA VAL A 39 5.11 4.58 -13.91
C VAL A 39 6.26 4.22 -12.99
N THR A 40 7.33 4.99 -13.06
CA THR A 40 8.48 4.88 -12.15
C THR A 40 8.60 6.16 -11.34
N GLN A 41 8.71 6.03 -10.02
CA GLN A 41 8.95 7.13 -9.10
C GLN A 41 10.31 6.95 -8.43
N HIS A 42 11.07 8.03 -8.37
CA HIS A 42 12.38 8.08 -7.73
C HIS A 42 12.45 9.29 -6.80
N GLY A 43 13.21 9.16 -5.71
CA GLY A 43 13.47 10.26 -4.80
C GLY A 43 12.65 10.15 -3.53
N THR A 44 12.15 11.29 -3.03
CA THR A 44 11.52 11.38 -1.72
C THR A 44 10.04 11.78 -1.84
N TRP A 45 9.17 11.07 -1.12
CA TRP A 45 7.75 11.39 -1.01
C TRP A 45 7.25 11.08 0.40
N THR A 46 6.05 11.57 0.73
CA THR A 46 5.39 11.33 2.01
C THR A 46 4.13 10.53 1.77
N GLU A 47 3.97 9.43 2.50
CA GLU A 47 2.71 8.71 2.60
C GLU A 47 1.90 9.31 3.75
N TYR A 48 0.57 9.34 3.60
CA TYR A 48 -0.32 10.03 4.54
C TYR A 48 -1.37 9.07 5.07
N GLY A 49 -1.55 9.07 6.40
CA GLY A 49 -2.58 8.26 7.05
C GLY A 49 -2.20 6.79 7.26
N ASP A 50 -0.91 6.48 7.20
CA ASP A 50 -0.39 5.17 7.59
C ASP A 50 -0.46 4.99 9.11
N HIS A 51 -0.25 3.77 9.56
CA HIS A 51 -0.24 3.45 10.97
C HIS A 51 1.06 2.75 11.31
N ASP A 52 1.66 3.19 12.41
CA ASP A 52 2.79 2.53 13.04
C ASP A 52 2.40 1.09 13.40
N PHE A 53 3.24 0.14 13.02
CA PHE A 53 2.95 -1.28 13.18
C PHE A 53 3.02 -1.78 14.62
N CYS A 54 3.78 -1.07 15.47
CA CYS A 54 3.97 -1.38 16.87
C CYS A 54 2.91 -0.72 17.76
N THR A 55 2.59 0.54 17.49
CA THR A 55 1.67 1.32 18.34
C THR A 55 0.27 1.44 17.77
N GLY A 56 0.10 1.29 16.45
CA GLY A 56 -1.15 1.56 15.75
C GLY A 56 -1.47 3.06 15.66
N GLU A 57 -0.54 3.94 16.00
CA GLU A 57 -0.72 5.39 15.87
C GLU A 57 -0.63 5.83 14.42
N THR A 58 -1.40 6.85 14.04
CA THR A 58 -1.31 7.41 12.69
C THR A 58 0.03 8.11 12.49
N ILE A 59 0.73 7.75 11.42
CA ILE A 59 2.02 8.29 11.02
C ILE A 59 1.98 8.74 9.56
N ASN A 60 2.91 9.62 9.18
CA ASN A 60 3.12 10.04 7.80
C ASN A 60 4.57 9.76 7.40
N PRO A 61 4.91 8.52 7.02
CA PRO A 61 6.27 8.15 6.74
C PRO A 61 6.76 8.87 5.48
N THR A 62 7.98 9.38 5.56
CA THR A 62 8.72 9.88 4.40
C THR A 62 9.54 8.74 3.84
N ILE A 63 9.31 8.40 2.58
CA ILE A 63 10.03 7.36 1.87
C ILE A 63 11.04 8.02 0.94
N THR A 64 12.30 7.57 1.02
CA THR A 64 13.33 7.86 0.02
C THR A 64 13.71 6.56 -0.67
N GLY A 65 13.41 6.44 -1.96
CA GLY A 65 13.63 5.19 -2.68
C GLY A 65 13.17 5.19 -4.12
N ASN A 66 12.80 4.01 -4.58
CA ASN A 66 12.31 3.75 -5.92
C ASN A 66 10.97 3.03 -5.83
N SER A 67 10.03 3.41 -6.69
CA SER A 67 8.80 2.68 -6.90
C SER A 67 8.56 2.45 -8.39
N VAL A 68 8.04 1.28 -8.73
CA VAL A 68 7.58 0.95 -10.08
C VAL A 68 6.16 0.42 -9.99
N MET A 69 5.29 0.95 -10.83
CA MET A 69 3.91 0.51 -10.97
C MET A 69 3.65 0.14 -12.43
N HIS A 70 3.08 -1.03 -12.65
CA HIS A 70 2.57 -1.48 -13.93
C HIS A 70 1.06 -1.58 -13.83
N VAL A 71 0.33 -0.99 -14.77
CA VAL A 71 -1.12 -1.13 -14.87
C VAL A 71 -1.46 -1.54 -16.29
N THR A 72 -2.28 -2.57 -16.43
CA THR A 72 -2.86 -2.99 -17.71
C THR A 72 -4.37 -2.99 -17.59
N TYR A 73 -5.07 -2.47 -18.60
CA TYR A 73 -6.51 -2.34 -18.62
C TYR A 73 -7.06 -2.41 -20.04
N PHE A 74 -8.36 -2.66 -20.18
CA PHE A 74 -9.06 -2.51 -21.45
C PHE A 74 -9.60 -1.08 -21.59
N PRO A 75 -9.22 -0.30 -22.64
CA PRO A 75 -9.78 1.02 -22.86
C PRO A 75 -11.30 0.98 -23.01
N GLY A 76 -12.02 1.69 -22.13
CA GLY A 76 -13.50 1.68 -22.12
C GLY A 76 -14.13 0.44 -21.47
N GLY A 77 -13.32 -0.49 -20.95
CA GLY A 77 -13.77 -1.65 -20.18
C GLY A 77 -13.69 -1.44 -18.66
N ASP A 78 -14.18 -2.43 -17.92
CA ASP A 78 -14.19 -2.53 -16.46
C ASP A 78 -13.16 -3.54 -15.91
N GLU A 79 -12.27 -4.05 -16.77
CA GLU A 79 -11.22 -4.97 -16.40
C GLU A 79 -9.85 -4.28 -16.34
N ALA A 80 -9.13 -4.48 -15.22
CA ALA A 80 -7.80 -3.93 -15.01
C ALA A 80 -7.00 -4.78 -14.02
N TRP A 81 -5.68 -4.78 -14.19
CA TRP A 81 -4.77 -5.33 -13.21
C TRP A 81 -3.52 -4.49 -13.13
N GLY A 82 -2.94 -4.46 -11.94
CA GLY A 82 -1.69 -3.76 -11.73
C GLY A 82 -0.89 -4.36 -10.62
N THR A 83 0.40 -4.07 -10.66
CA THR A 83 1.36 -4.40 -9.63
C THR A 83 2.18 -3.18 -9.32
N PHE A 84 2.59 -3.01 -8.07
CA PHE A 84 3.63 -2.06 -7.72
C PHE A 84 4.66 -2.69 -6.79
N THR A 85 5.88 -2.18 -6.86
CA THR A 85 6.96 -2.49 -5.94
C THR A 85 7.61 -1.20 -5.51
N THR A 86 7.78 -1.02 -4.21
CA THR A 86 8.51 0.09 -3.61
C THR A 86 9.66 -0.47 -2.78
N GLU A 87 10.86 0.08 -2.94
CA GLU A 87 12.00 -0.21 -2.08
C GLU A 87 12.69 1.09 -1.70
N GLY A 88 13.00 1.26 -0.42
CA GLY A 88 13.69 2.44 0.05
C GLY A 88 13.95 2.44 1.55
N THR A 89 14.19 3.66 2.04
CA THR A 89 14.23 3.97 3.46
C THR A 89 12.97 4.74 3.83
N ALA A 90 12.31 4.34 4.91
CA ALA A 90 11.23 5.09 5.54
C ALA A 90 11.76 5.85 6.76
N THR A 91 11.24 7.05 7.00
CA THR A 91 11.42 7.80 8.25
C THR A 91 10.08 8.30 8.77
N PHE A 92 9.83 8.16 10.06
CA PHE A 92 8.64 8.73 10.71
C PHE A 92 8.91 9.06 12.17
N VAL A 93 8.20 10.05 12.69
CA VAL A 93 8.17 10.36 14.12
C VAL A 93 7.01 9.62 14.76
N GLN A 94 7.28 8.76 15.74
CA GLN A 94 6.25 8.07 16.50
C GLN A 94 5.57 9.05 17.47
N PRO A 95 4.24 9.27 17.39
CA PRO A 95 3.56 10.31 18.16
C PRO A 95 3.70 10.17 19.68
N SER A 96 3.56 8.96 20.23
CA SER A 96 3.59 8.72 21.67
C SER A 96 4.95 8.96 22.31
N THR A 97 6.04 8.63 21.61
CA THR A 97 7.40 8.68 22.16
C THR A 97 8.25 9.83 21.63
N GLN A 98 7.82 10.46 20.53
CA GLN A 98 8.60 11.45 19.76
C GLN A 98 9.93 10.91 19.24
N LEU A 99 10.07 9.59 19.15
CA LEU A 99 11.23 8.94 18.54
C LEU A 99 11.16 9.04 17.02
N ASP A 100 12.29 9.40 16.41
CA ASP A 100 12.46 9.43 14.96
C ASP A 100 12.97 8.06 14.48
N PHE A 101 12.06 7.26 13.95
CA PHE A 101 12.35 5.95 13.40
C PHE A 101 12.83 6.09 11.97
N SER A 102 13.92 5.39 11.64
CA SER A 102 14.42 5.28 10.28
C SER A 102 14.85 3.85 9.95
N GLY A 103 14.56 3.41 8.74
CA GLY A 103 15.14 2.18 8.22
C GLY A 103 14.54 1.68 6.93
N ARG A 104 14.82 0.43 6.57
CA ARG A 104 14.45 -0.11 5.25
C ARG A 104 12.99 -0.50 5.19
N VAL A 105 12.38 -0.24 4.04
CA VAL A 105 11.04 -0.72 3.70
C VAL A 105 11.05 -1.32 2.29
N THR A 106 10.36 -2.44 2.13
CA THR A 106 10.05 -3.03 0.84
C THR A 106 8.57 -3.37 0.82
N VAL A 107 7.87 -2.84 -0.16
CA VAL A 107 6.45 -3.08 -0.37
C VAL A 107 6.25 -3.67 -1.75
N TRP A 108 5.41 -4.67 -1.84
CA TRP A 108 4.85 -5.16 -3.09
C TRP A 108 3.34 -5.24 -2.95
N GLY A 109 2.63 -4.83 -3.99
CA GLY A 109 1.19 -4.99 -4.02
C GLY A 109 0.66 -5.22 -5.41
N ASN A 110 -0.57 -5.71 -5.47
CA ASN A 110 -1.32 -5.85 -6.70
C ASN A 110 -2.80 -5.50 -6.52
N PHE A 111 -3.45 -5.31 -7.65
CA PHE A 111 -4.89 -5.40 -7.77
C PHE A 111 -5.24 -6.13 -9.07
N ASN A 112 -6.34 -6.85 -9.06
CA ASN A 112 -6.93 -7.48 -10.24
C ASN A 112 -8.44 -7.28 -10.18
N MET A 113 -9.05 -6.93 -11.30
CA MET A 113 -10.49 -6.73 -11.43
C MET A 113 -10.95 -7.18 -12.80
N ASN A 114 -12.05 -7.93 -12.81
CA ASN A 114 -12.82 -8.27 -13.99
C ASN A 114 -14.32 -8.31 -13.64
N ASN A 115 -15.14 -8.71 -14.62
CA ASN A 115 -16.60 -8.62 -14.54
C ASN A 115 -17.22 -9.64 -13.57
N ARG A 116 -16.39 -10.46 -12.92
CA ARG A 116 -16.80 -11.53 -12.00
C ARG A 116 -16.18 -11.40 -10.62
N ASN A 117 -14.95 -10.90 -10.53
CA ASN A 117 -14.19 -10.86 -9.30
C ASN A 117 -13.21 -9.69 -9.28
N SER A 118 -12.86 -9.28 -8.07
CA SER A 118 -11.70 -8.43 -7.83
C SER A 118 -10.90 -8.96 -6.66
N ASN A 119 -9.61 -8.68 -6.66
CA ASN A 119 -8.76 -8.93 -5.52
C ASN A 119 -7.64 -7.90 -5.42
N SER A 120 -7.05 -7.82 -4.24
CA SER A 120 -5.81 -7.10 -3.98
C SER A 120 -4.97 -7.88 -2.99
N THR A 121 -3.67 -7.87 -3.23
CA THR A 121 -2.66 -8.46 -2.35
C THR A 121 -1.64 -7.39 -2.05
N PHE A 122 -1.17 -7.37 -0.81
CA PHE A 122 -0.16 -6.45 -0.34
C PHE A 122 0.79 -7.20 0.59
N THR A 123 2.08 -6.96 0.42
CA THR A 123 3.11 -7.45 1.32
C THR A 123 4.07 -6.32 1.64
N ALA A 124 4.39 -6.16 2.92
CA ALA A 124 5.39 -5.20 3.37
C ALA A 124 6.43 -5.91 4.23
N ASN A 125 7.69 -5.52 4.06
CA ASN A 125 8.78 -5.83 4.97
C ASN A 125 9.35 -4.50 5.44
N PHE A 126 9.55 -4.35 6.75
CA PHE A 126 10.17 -3.17 7.32
C PHE A 126 11.14 -3.53 8.43
N LYS A 127 12.19 -2.71 8.55
CA LYS A 127 13.13 -2.73 9.67
C LYS A 127 13.59 -1.31 9.94
N ALA A 128 13.04 -0.71 10.98
CA ALA A 128 13.34 0.65 11.43
C ALA A 128 13.95 0.63 12.84
N SER A 129 14.66 1.71 13.17
CA SER A 129 15.21 1.93 14.50
C SER A 129 15.19 3.41 14.86
N ALA A 130 15.10 3.69 16.16
CA ALA A 130 15.25 5.02 16.74
C ALA A 130 16.18 4.96 17.96
N VAL A 131 16.75 6.09 18.37
CA VAL A 131 17.57 6.18 19.58
C VAL A 131 16.96 7.22 20.50
N ASP A 132 16.72 6.86 21.76
CA ASP A 132 16.17 7.78 22.77
C ASP A 132 17.25 8.68 23.39
N SER A 133 16.82 9.56 24.30
CA SER A 133 17.72 10.50 25.00
C SER A 133 18.69 9.82 25.97
N ALA A 134 18.42 8.57 26.37
CA ALA A 134 19.31 7.74 27.18
C ALA A 134 20.32 6.95 26.32
N GLY A 135 20.23 7.05 24.99
CA GLY A 135 21.07 6.32 24.05
C GLY A 135 20.63 4.87 23.81
N VAL A 136 19.44 4.49 24.27
CA VAL A 136 18.88 3.15 24.01
C VAL A 136 18.33 3.12 22.58
N THR A 137 18.68 2.07 21.85
CA THR A 137 18.15 1.84 20.50
C THR A 137 16.87 1.03 20.57
N HIS A 138 15.82 1.56 19.97
CA HIS A 138 14.52 0.94 19.81
C HIS A 138 14.40 0.39 18.39
N TYR A 139 13.69 -0.72 18.20
CA TYR A 139 13.56 -1.39 16.90
C TYR A 139 12.11 -1.71 16.58
N GLU A 140 11.77 -1.56 15.30
CA GLU A 140 10.53 -2.06 14.73
C GLU A 140 10.87 -2.91 13.50
N THR A 141 10.60 -4.21 13.56
CA THR A 141 10.83 -5.12 12.44
C THR A 141 9.58 -5.93 12.19
N GLY A 142 9.11 -5.99 10.94
CA GLY A 142 7.94 -6.78 10.64
C GLY A 142 7.76 -7.15 9.18
N HIS A 143 6.83 -8.09 9.01
CA HIS A 143 6.36 -8.60 7.73
C HIS A 143 4.82 -8.65 7.75
N GLU A 144 4.22 -7.98 6.77
CA GLU A 144 2.79 -7.99 6.53
C GLU A 144 2.46 -8.80 5.28
N THR A 145 1.35 -9.54 5.36
CA THR A 145 0.68 -10.10 4.20
C THR A 145 -0.81 -9.84 4.33
N PHE A 146 -1.32 -9.06 3.40
CA PHE A 146 -2.73 -8.78 3.23
C PHE A 146 -3.21 -9.33 1.89
N HIS A 147 -4.35 -9.99 1.88
CA HIS A 147 -5.04 -10.40 0.66
C HIS A 147 -6.55 -10.27 0.88
N ILE A 148 -7.22 -9.66 -0.08
CA ILE A 148 -8.67 -9.51 -0.07
C ILE A 148 -9.21 -9.85 -1.44
N GLY A 149 -10.32 -10.57 -1.49
CA GLY A 149 -11.01 -10.91 -2.72
C GLY A 149 -12.51 -10.71 -2.59
N PHE A 150 -13.13 -10.29 -3.68
CA PHE A 150 -14.56 -10.03 -3.81
C PHE A 150 -15.12 -10.77 -5.02
N ASN A 151 -16.41 -11.04 -4.99
CA ASN A 151 -17.16 -11.46 -6.18
C ASN A 151 -18.07 -10.30 -6.62
N ALA A 152 -18.48 -10.31 -7.89
CA ALA A 152 -19.35 -9.28 -8.45
C ALA A 152 -20.81 -9.38 -7.97
N VAL A 153 -21.21 -10.50 -7.36
CA VAL A 153 -22.59 -10.72 -6.88
C VAL A 153 -22.85 -9.92 -5.61
N ASP A 154 -21.86 -9.81 -4.73
CA ASP A 154 -21.87 -9.02 -3.52
C ASP A 154 -20.51 -8.31 -3.33
N PRO A 155 -20.28 -7.20 -4.05
CA PRO A 155 -18.99 -6.51 -4.03
C PRO A 155 -18.69 -5.83 -2.67
N GLY A 156 -19.68 -5.74 -1.77
CA GLY A 156 -19.50 -5.17 -0.43
C GLY A 156 -18.96 -6.18 0.59
N THR A 157 -19.02 -7.48 0.28
CA THR A 157 -18.63 -8.55 1.21
C THR A 157 -17.45 -9.33 0.64
N PRO A 158 -16.29 -9.31 1.31
CA PRO A 158 -15.14 -10.11 0.90
C PRO A 158 -15.47 -11.61 0.95
N ILE A 159 -15.10 -12.33 -0.11
CA ILE A 159 -15.16 -13.81 -0.15
C ILE A 159 -13.93 -14.45 0.50
N VAL A 160 -12.83 -13.70 0.57
CA VAL A 160 -11.59 -14.10 1.25
C VAL A 160 -10.94 -12.87 1.84
N ILE A 161 -10.44 -13.02 3.07
CA ILE A 161 -9.59 -12.03 3.74
C ILE A 161 -8.45 -12.78 4.42
N VAL A 162 -7.23 -12.39 4.10
CA VAL A 162 -6.03 -12.73 4.83
C VAL A 162 -5.44 -11.42 5.31
N ASP A 163 -5.25 -11.29 6.62
CA ASP A 163 -4.52 -10.19 7.24
C ASP A 163 -3.58 -10.84 8.27
N LYS A 164 -2.29 -10.84 7.95
CA LYS A 164 -1.24 -11.46 8.74
C LYS A 164 -0.11 -10.46 8.92
N MET A 165 0.08 -10.04 10.17
CA MET A 165 1.21 -9.24 10.60
C MET A 165 2.09 -10.07 11.53
N ASN A 166 3.39 -10.10 11.25
CA ASN A 166 4.40 -10.56 12.21
C ASN A 166 5.32 -9.37 12.49
N VAL A 167 5.24 -8.81 13.70
CA VAL A 167 6.00 -7.63 14.11
C VAL A 167 6.72 -7.89 15.43
N THR A 168 7.93 -7.35 15.54
CA THR A 168 8.72 -7.30 16.78
C THR A 168 9.08 -5.84 17.06
N CYS A 169 8.80 -5.42 18.29
CA CYS A 169 9.02 -4.07 18.79
C CYS A 169 9.87 -4.16 20.07
N SER A 170 10.88 -3.31 20.22
CA SER A 170 11.75 -3.29 21.40
C SER A 170 12.19 -1.90 21.77
#